data_AF-A0A921S5X1-F1
#
_entry.id   AF-A0A921S5X1-F1
#
_cell.length_a   1.000
_cell.length_b   1.000
_cell.length_c   1.000
_cell.angle_alpha   90.00
_cell.angle_beta   90.00
_cell.angle_gamma   90.00
#
_symmetry.space_group_name_H-M   'P 1'
#
loop_
_entity.id
_entity.type
_entity.pdbx_description
1 polymer ?
#
loop_
_entity_poly.entity_id
_entity_poly.type
_entity_poly.pdbx_seq_one_letter_code
_entity_poly.pdbx_strand_id
1 'polypeptide(L)'
;MSLDYHFKVEQESGSSMHAFFGFNGTAGVWRVSAIREAGGWKDRTTVEDMDLAVRASLKGWQFLYVGDIRVKSELPSTFKAYRHQQHRWTCGAANLFRKMAGDIVRSKGVTVWKKLHLLYSFFFVRRVIAPILTFLFYCVVIPLSVMVPEVSIPVWGMFYIPTAITVMNAIRNPWSIHLVPIWILFENVMSMHRMRAALTGLLETMYVDEWVVTEKVGDHVKGKLEVPLLTPVKPTECVERIYVPELLVAFYLLLCASYDVVLGTRHYYLYIFLQAFAFLVLGFGFVGTATPCSCP
;
A
#
# COMPACT_ATOMS: atom_id res chain seq x y z
N MET A 1 -9.72 -0.97 7.60
CA MET A 1 -9.87 -2.17 6.73
C MET A 1 -8.53 -2.83 6.41
N SER A 2 -7.63 -2.20 5.63
CA SER A 2 -6.34 -2.82 5.24
C SER A 2 -5.43 -3.19 6.43
N LEU A 3 -5.33 -2.31 7.45
CA LEU A 3 -4.53 -2.58 8.66
C LEU A 3 -5.10 -3.72 9.52
N ASP A 4 -6.43 -3.83 9.64
CA ASP A 4 -7.05 -4.91 10.42
C ASP A 4 -6.73 -6.28 9.83
N TYR A 5 -6.78 -6.39 8.49
CA TYR A 5 -6.38 -7.60 7.78
C TYR A 5 -4.90 -7.92 8.02
N HIS A 6 -4.02 -6.92 7.92
CA HIS A 6 -2.58 -7.09 8.13
C HIS A 6 -2.26 -7.64 9.54
N PHE A 7 -2.83 -7.06 10.60
CA PHE A 7 -2.55 -7.52 11.96
C PHE A 7 -3.28 -8.83 12.32
N LYS A 8 -4.59 -8.92 12.10
CA LYS A 8 -5.42 -10.04 12.58
C LYS A 8 -5.54 -11.23 11.64
N VAL A 9 -4.98 -11.14 10.43
CA VAL A 9 -4.98 -12.27 9.49
C VAL A 9 -3.56 -12.63 9.16
N GLU A 10 -2.78 -11.70 8.61
CA GLU A 10 -1.40 -12.00 8.21
C GLU A 10 -0.50 -12.31 9.41
N GLN A 11 -0.44 -11.44 10.43
CA GLN A 11 0.46 -11.68 11.57
C GLN A 11 -0.06 -12.78 12.50
N GLU A 12 -1.37 -12.83 12.75
CA GLU A 12 -1.97 -13.87 13.58
C GLU A 12 -1.83 -15.27 12.95
N SER A 13 -2.09 -15.41 11.64
CA SER A 13 -1.86 -16.67 10.93
C SER A 13 -0.38 -17.02 10.82
N GLY A 14 0.48 -16.02 10.62
CA GLY A 14 1.93 -16.23 10.60
C GLY A 14 2.43 -16.77 11.92
N SER A 15 1.97 -16.18 13.03
CA SER A 15 2.29 -16.59 14.39
C SER A 15 1.80 -18.01 14.70
N SER A 16 0.54 -18.33 14.40
CA SER A 16 -0.03 -19.66 14.71
C SER A 16 0.66 -20.79 13.93
N MET A 17 1.06 -20.52 12.69
CA MET A 17 1.78 -21.47 11.84
C MET A 17 3.29 -21.47 12.06
N HIS A 18 3.83 -20.64 12.96
CA HIS A 18 5.26 -20.36 13.09
C HIS A 18 5.92 -19.99 11.75
N ALA A 19 5.14 -19.41 10.84
CA ALA A 19 5.57 -18.90 9.56
C ALA A 19 6.10 -17.47 9.73
N PHE A 20 6.90 -17.02 8.76
CA PHE A 20 7.43 -15.67 8.82
C PHE A 20 6.31 -14.65 8.59
N PHE A 21 6.23 -13.66 9.47
CA PHE A 21 5.53 -12.41 9.24
C PHE A 21 6.48 -11.24 9.55
N GLY A 22 6.32 -10.13 8.84
CA GLY A 22 7.18 -8.97 9.01
C GLY A 22 6.99 -8.30 10.38
N PHE A 23 8.09 -7.76 10.93
CA PHE A 23 8.02 -6.84 12.07
C PHE A 23 7.69 -5.43 11.56
N ASN A 24 6.80 -4.71 12.24
CA ASN A 24 6.24 -3.43 11.79
C ASN A 24 6.95 -2.20 12.40
N GLY A 25 8.17 -2.38 12.92
CA GLY A 25 9.01 -1.30 13.45
C GLY A 25 8.59 -0.73 14.80
N THR A 26 7.38 -1.02 15.28
CA THR A 26 6.84 -0.52 16.55
C THR A 26 6.01 -1.60 17.25
N ALA A 27 5.65 -1.36 18.52
CA ALA A 27 4.76 -2.21 19.32
C ALA A 27 5.18 -3.69 19.38
N GLY A 28 6.49 -3.97 19.39
CA GLY A 28 7.00 -5.33 19.62
C GLY A 28 8.25 -5.35 20.48
N VAL A 29 8.53 -6.52 21.04
CA VAL A 29 9.63 -6.76 21.96
C VAL A 29 10.60 -7.74 21.33
N TRP A 30 11.88 -7.41 21.39
CA TRP A 30 12.96 -8.24 20.86
C TRP A 30 13.79 -8.83 21.98
N ARG A 31 14.12 -10.12 21.86
CA ARG A 31 15.20 -10.70 22.66
C ARG A 31 16.52 -10.11 22.20
N VAL A 32 17.34 -9.64 23.15
CA VAL A 32 18.66 -9.07 22.86
C VAL A 32 19.55 -10.08 22.11
N SER A 33 19.47 -11.37 22.46
CA SER A 33 20.17 -12.45 21.76
C SER A 33 19.77 -12.55 20.28
N ALA A 34 18.48 -12.44 19.97
CA ALA A 34 17.98 -12.50 18.60
C ALA A 34 18.54 -11.37 17.74
N ILE A 35 18.60 -10.14 18.27
CA ILE A 35 19.22 -9.00 17.59
C ILE A 35 20.71 -9.26 17.34
N ARG A 36 21.44 -9.71 18.37
CA ARG A 36 22.89 -9.98 18.27
C ARG A 36 23.19 -11.08 17.25
N GLU A 37 22.48 -12.20 17.31
CA GLU A 37 22.66 -13.34 16.40
C GLU A 37 22.26 -13.04 14.94
N ALA A 38 21.26 -12.17 14.75
CA ALA A 38 20.89 -11.69 13.43
C ALA A 38 21.94 -10.73 12.84
N GLY A 39 22.88 -10.23 13.64
CA GLY A 39 23.93 -9.29 13.23
C GLY A 39 23.54 -7.82 13.40
N GLY A 40 22.64 -7.51 14.33
CA GLY A 40 22.26 -6.14 14.68
C GLY A 40 21.34 -5.44 13.66
N TRP A 41 21.12 -4.15 13.89
CA TRP A 41 20.42 -3.27 12.95
C TRP A 41 21.34 -2.93 11.78
N LYS A 42 20.77 -2.85 10.57
CA LYS A 42 21.50 -2.48 9.35
C LYS A 42 20.75 -1.36 8.64
N ASP A 43 21.48 -0.40 8.12
CA ASP A 43 21.00 0.82 7.47
C ASP A 43 20.83 0.70 5.95
N ARG A 44 21.06 -0.50 5.39
CA ARG A 44 21.04 -0.75 3.93
C ARG A 44 19.72 -0.45 3.21
N THR A 45 18.61 -0.30 3.93
CA THR A 45 17.26 -0.04 3.39
C THR A 45 16.43 0.75 4.39
N THR A 46 15.44 1.50 3.90
CA THR A 46 14.44 2.25 4.69
C THR A 46 13.41 1.37 5.46
N VAL A 47 13.66 0.06 5.53
CA VAL A 47 12.85 -0.95 6.24
C VAL A 47 13.79 -1.85 7.06
N GLU A 48 14.61 -1.22 7.89
CA GLU A 48 15.61 -1.86 8.74
C GLU A 48 15.00 -2.89 9.72
N ASP A 49 13.75 -2.64 10.12
CA ASP A 49 12.91 -3.51 10.94
C ASP A 49 12.56 -4.82 10.23
N MET A 50 12.14 -4.75 8.98
CA MET A 50 11.84 -5.91 8.14
C MET A 50 13.12 -6.68 7.82
N ASP A 51 14.23 -5.97 7.55
CA ASP A 51 15.53 -6.60 7.31
C ASP A 51 15.99 -7.44 8.51
N LEU A 52 15.91 -6.86 9.71
CA LEU A 52 16.23 -7.56 10.95
C LEU A 52 15.31 -8.78 11.14
N ALA A 53 14.00 -8.63 10.88
CA ALA A 53 13.04 -9.72 10.97
C ALA A 53 13.37 -10.89 10.05
N VAL A 54 13.70 -10.63 8.78
CA VAL A 54 14.09 -11.68 7.83
C VAL A 54 15.35 -12.38 8.31
N ARG A 55 16.39 -11.63 8.71
CA ARG A 55 17.65 -12.22 9.19
C ARG A 55 17.47 -13.08 10.43
N ALA A 56 16.72 -12.60 11.42
CA ALA A 56 16.41 -13.38 12.62
C ALA A 56 15.61 -14.65 12.26
N SER A 57 14.65 -14.55 11.34
CA SER A 57 13.90 -15.71 10.83
C SER A 57 14.80 -16.77 10.19
N LEU A 58 15.80 -16.33 9.41
CA LEU A 58 16.79 -17.23 8.79
C LEU A 58 17.73 -17.88 9.81
N LYS A 59 17.85 -17.31 11.02
CA LYS A 59 18.58 -17.90 12.16
C LYS A 59 17.72 -18.83 13.02
N GLY A 60 16.46 -19.07 12.62
CA GLY A 60 15.55 -19.98 13.34
C GLY A 60 14.72 -19.30 14.42
N TRP A 61 14.85 -17.99 14.62
CA TRP A 61 13.99 -17.26 15.55
C TRP A 61 12.53 -17.27 15.05
N GLN A 62 11.62 -17.44 16.01
CA GLN A 62 10.18 -17.45 15.78
C GLN A 62 9.56 -16.14 16.27
N PHE A 63 8.55 -15.68 15.55
CA PHE A 63 7.81 -14.47 15.86
C PHE A 63 6.45 -14.84 16.43
N LEU A 64 6.04 -14.14 17.49
CA LEU A 64 4.75 -14.34 18.14
C LEU A 64 3.95 -13.03 18.06
N TYR A 65 2.71 -13.14 17.59
CA TYR A 65 1.75 -12.05 17.56
C TYR A 65 0.79 -12.19 18.75
N VAL A 66 0.69 -11.14 19.57
CA VAL A 66 -0.18 -11.13 20.77
C VAL A 66 -1.32 -10.14 20.55
N GLY A 67 -2.45 -10.64 20.03
CA GLY A 67 -3.60 -9.81 19.66
C GLY A 67 -4.37 -9.19 20.83
N ASP A 68 -4.19 -9.70 22.05
CA ASP A 68 -4.87 -9.22 23.25
C ASP A 68 -4.30 -7.90 23.77
N ILE A 69 -3.03 -7.60 23.45
CA ILE A 69 -2.37 -6.37 23.87
C ILE A 69 -2.56 -5.31 22.79
N ARG A 70 -3.27 -4.23 23.14
CA ARG A 70 -3.55 -3.12 22.22
C ARG A 70 -2.65 -1.93 22.53
N VAL A 71 -1.96 -1.43 21.49
CA VAL A 71 -1.14 -0.22 21.58
C VAL A 71 -1.78 0.86 20.72
N LYS A 72 -1.91 2.07 21.27
CA LYS A 72 -2.37 3.23 20.51
C LYS A 72 -1.29 3.61 19.51
N SER A 73 -1.67 3.74 18.23
CA SER A 73 -0.78 4.16 17.16
C SER A 73 -1.30 5.43 16.52
N GLU A 74 -0.39 6.31 16.13
CA GLU A 74 -0.70 7.53 15.40
C GLU A 74 -0.72 7.22 13.89
N LEU A 75 -1.83 7.60 13.24
CA LEU A 75 -1.97 7.50 11.79
C LEU A 75 -1.53 8.81 11.12
N PRO A 76 -1.09 8.78 9.85
CA PRO A 76 -0.76 10.00 9.12
C PRO A 76 -1.94 10.99 9.11
N SER A 77 -1.68 12.21 9.54
CA SER A 77 -2.69 13.28 9.66
C SER A 77 -3.07 13.92 8.31
N THR A 78 -2.21 13.81 7.30
CA THR A 78 -2.42 14.38 5.97
C THR A 78 -2.26 13.34 4.87
N PHE A 79 -2.90 13.59 3.72
CA PHE A 79 -2.77 12.73 2.55
C PHE A 79 -1.32 12.68 2.02
N LYS A 80 -0.60 13.81 2.05
CA LYS A 80 0.82 13.87 1.68
C LYS A 80 1.67 12.96 2.59
N ALA A 81 1.48 13.04 3.90
CA ALA A 81 2.18 12.17 4.86
C ALA A 81 1.84 10.68 4.63
N TYR A 82 0.57 10.37 4.37
CA TYR A 82 0.14 9.01 4.04
C TYR A 82 0.84 8.47 2.78
N ARG A 83 0.92 9.28 1.71
CA ARG A 83 1.64 8.89 0.48
C ARG A 83 3.12 8.62 0.75
N HIS A 84 3.81 9.48 1.49
CA HIS A 84 5.22 9.24 1.83
C HIS A 84 5.40 7.95 2.62
N GLN A 85 4.52 7.68 3.58
CA GLN A 85 4.54 6.42 4.34
C GLN A 85 4.34 5.20 3.42
N GLN A 86 3.34 5.22 2.54
CA GLN A 86 3.07 4.12 1.60
C GLN A 86 4.21 3.94 0.59
N HIS A 87 4.84 5.03 0.16
CA HIS A 87 6.02 4.98 -0.71
C HIS A 87 7.13 4.20 -0.03
N ARG A 88 7.51 4.60 1.20
CA ARG A 88 8.60 4.00 1.95
C ARG A 88 8.36 2.52 2.24
N TRP A 89 7.16 2.15 2.68
CA TRP A 89 6.82 0.75 2.96
C TRP A 89 6.87 -0.14 1.72
N THR A 90 6.51 0.39 0.55
CA THR A 90 6.51 -0.38 -0.70
C THR A 90 7.89 -0.41 -1.36
N CYS A 91 8.52 0.76 -1.50
CA CYS A 91 9.84 0.94 -2.06
C CYS A 91 10.91 0.20 -1.24
N GLY A 92 10.91 0.41 0.09
CA GLY A 92 11.84 -0.23 1.00
C GLY A 92 11.75 -1.76 0.95
N ALA A 93 10.55 -2.32 0.95
CA ALA A 93 10.37 -3.78 0.88
C ALA A 93 10.81 -4.36 -0.48
N ALA A 94 10.58 -3.66 -1.60
CA ALA A 94 11.04 -4.09 -2.92
C ALA A 94 12.57 -4.02 -3.06
N ASN A 95 13.20 -2.96 -2.52
CA ASN A 95 14.66 -2.83 -2.46
C ASN A 95 15.26 -3.92 -1.56
N LEU A 96 14.64 -4.16 -0.39
CA LEU A 96 15.07 -5.22 0.52
C LEU A 96 15.03 -6.59 -0.15
N PHE A 97 14.00 -6.90 -0.94
CA PHE A 97 13.93 -8.14 -1.70
C PHE A 97 15.17 -8.31 -2.60
N ARG A 98 15.51 -7.28 -3.38
CA ARG A 98 16.69 -7.31 -4.26
C ARG A 98 17.98 -7.54 -3.49
N LYS A 99 18.17 -6.85 -2.36
CA LYS A 99 19.39 -6.97 -1.52
C LYS A 99 19.46 -8.30 -0.75
N MET A 100 18.33 -8.86 -0.32
CA MET A 100 18.27 -10.06 0.52
C MET A 100 18.02 -11.37 -0.24
N ALA A 101 17.59 -11.33 -1.50
CA ALA A 101 17.26 -12.55 -2.25
C ALA A 101 18.43 -13.55 -2.26
N GLY A 102 19.65 -13.07 -2.54
CA GLY A 102 20.86 -13.89 -2.51
C GLY A 102 21.17 -14.48 -1.13
N ASP A 103 21.01 -13.67 -0.07
CA ASP A 103 21.23 -14.10 1.32
C ASP A 103 20.23 -15.18 1.74
N ILE A 104 18.96 -15.05 1.35
CA ILE A 104 17.90 -16.04 1.64
C ILE A 104 18.22 -17.36 0.93
N VAL A 105 18.61 -17.33 -0.34
CA VAL A 105 18.97 -18.55 -1.09
C VAL A 105 20.17 -19.26 -0.45
N ARG A 106 21.22 -18.51 -0.11
CA ARG A 106 22.48 -19.04 0.46
C ARG A 106 22.37 -19.44 1.94
N SER A 107 21.31 -19.05 2.63
CA SER A 107 21.13 -19.37 4.06
C SER A 107 21.21 -20.89 4.31
N LYS A 108 22.05 -21.30 5.26
CA LYS A 108 22.19 -22.69 5.70
C LYS A 108 21.29 -22.92 6.92
N GLY A 109 20.74 -24.13 7.07
CA GLY A 109 19.90 -24.49 8.22
C GLY A 109 18.44 -24.06 8.12
N VAL A 110 17.98 -23.59 6.95
CA VAL A 110 16.58 -23.21 6.70
C VAL A 110 15.97 -24.16 5.67
N THR A 111 14.74 -24.60 5.91
CA THR A 111 14.01 -25.49 5.00
C THR A 111 13.75 -24.82 3.65
N VAL A 112 13.74 -25.61 2.58
CA VAL A 112 13.46 -25.11 1.21
C VAL A 112 12.10 -24.42 1.15
N TRP A 113 11.08 -24.97 1.83
CA TRP A 113 9.75 -24.37 1.93
C TRP A 113 9.76 -22.97 2.54
N LYS A 114 10.53 -22.76 3.62
CA LYS A 114 10.64 -21.42 4.24
C LYS A 114 11.33 -20.43 3.31
N LYS A 115 12.37 -20.86 2.58
CA LYS A 115 13.03 -20.02 1.56
C LYS A 115 12.08 -19.65 0.43
N LEU A 116 11.33 -20.63 -0.09
CA LEU A 116 10.34 -20.41 -1.14
C LEU A 116 9.24 -19.47 -0.66
N HIS A 117 8.73 -19.67 0.55
CA HIS A 117 7.73 -18.78 1.13
C HIS A 117 8.23 -17.33 1.23
N LEU A 118 9.46 -17.12 1.72
CA LEU A 118 10.07 -15.78 1.82
C LEU A 118 10.27 -15.13 0.44
N LEU A 119 10.92 -15.85 -0.48
CA LEU A 119 11.26 -15.30 -1.81
C LEU A 119 10.03 -15.09 -2.67
N TYR A 120 9.20 -16.12 -2.81
CA TYR A 120 8.07 -16.12 -3.73
C TYR A 120 6.85 -15.44 -3.12
N SER A 121 6.34 -15.94 -2.00
CA SER A 121 5.07 -15.44 -1.44
C SER A 121 5.22 -14.07 -0.76
N PHE A 122 6.17 -13.96 0.18
CA PHE A 122 6.32 -12.76 1.00
C PHE A 122 6.93 -11.58 0.24
N PHE A 123 8.00 -11.79 -0.53
CA PHE A 123 8.63 -10.70 -1.27
C PHE A 123 8.10 -10.54 -2.69
N PHE A 124 8.30 -11.54 -3.56
CA PHE A 124 8.03 -11.38 -4.99
C PHE A 124 6.55 -11.11 -5.27
N VAL A 125 5.66 -12.02 -4.88
CA VAL A 125 4.22 -11.89 -5.14
C VAL A 125 3.65 -10.68 -4.39
N ARG A 126 3.90 -10.56 -3.08
CA ARG A 126 3.23 -9.54 -2.25
C ARG A 126 3.82 -8.14 -2.35
N ARG A 127 5.15 -7.99 -2.46
CA ARG A 127 5.82 -6.67 -2.44
C ARG A 127 6.15 -6.13 -3.83
N VAL A 128 6.24 -7.00 -4.84
CA VAL A 128 6.55 -6.60 -6.22
C VAL A 128 5.34 -6.78 -7.14
N ILE A 129 4.85 -8.00 -7.31
CA ILE A 129 3.81 -8.31 -8.29
C ILE A 129 2.46 -7.70 -7.91
N ALA A 130 2.02 -7.81 -6.65
CA ALA A 130 0.69 -7.35 -6.25
C ALA A 130 0.49 -5.83 -6.48
N PRO A 131 1.41 -4.92 -6.07
CA PRO A 131 1.29 -3.50 -6.41
C PRO A 131 1.23 -3.22 -7.92
N ILE A 132 2.08 -3.90 -8.71
CA ILE A 132 2.17 -3.71 -10.16
C ILE A 132 0.89 -4.21 -10.84
N LEU A 133 0.51 -5.45 -10.55
CA LEU A 133 -0.65 -6.09 -11.15
C LEU A 133 -1.95 -5.36 -10.80
N THR A 134 -2.09 -4.89 -9.56
CA THR A 134 -3.29 -4.13 -9.14
C THR A 134 -3.46 -2.89 -10.01
N PHE A 135 -2.42 -2.06 -10.15
CA PHE A 135 -2.52 -0.86 -10.99
C PHE A 135 -2.76 -1.20 -12.46
N LEU A 136 -1.94 -2.10 -13.03
CA LEU A 136 -2.05 -2.47 -14.44
C LEU A 136 -3.43 -3.05 -14.76
N PHE A 137 -3.95 -3.94 -13.92
CA PHE A 137 -5.23 -4.57 -14.18
C PHE A 137 -6.38 -3.56 -14.13
N TYR A 138 -6.52 -2.82 -13.02
CA TYR A 138 -7.69 -1.95 -12.81
C TYR A 138 -7.64 -0.63 -13.55
N CYS A 139 -6.44 -0.06 -13.74
CA CYS A 139 -6.27 1.28 -14.31
C CYS A 139 -5.73 1.29 -15.75
N VAL A 140 -5.31 0.14 -16.30
CA VAL A 140 -4.80 0.04 -17.68
C VAL A 140 -5.56 -1.01 -18.49
N VAL A 141 -5.57 -2.29 -18.04
CA VAL A 141 -6.16 -3.40 -18.81
C VAL A 141 -7.68 -3.25 -18.94
N ILE A 142 -8.40 -2.97 -17.86
CA ILE A 142 -9.86 -2.79 -17.91
C ILE A 142 -10.23 -1.60 -18.84
N PRO A 143 -9.70 -0.38 -18.66
CA PRO A 143 -10.01 0.74 -19.56
C PRO A 143 -9.60 0.49 -21.01
N LEU A 144 -8.45 -0.15 -21.26
CA LEU A 144 -8.00 -0.45 -22.62
C LEU A 144 -8.87 -1.51 -23.30
N SER A 145 -9.41 -2.47 -22.53
CA SER A 145 -10.30 -3.52 -23.07
C SER A 145 -11.62 -2.98 -23.63
N VAL A 146 -11.99 -1.76 -23.26
CA VAL A 146 -13.11 -1.03 -23.87
C VAL A 146 -12.74 -0.52 -25.27
N MET A 147 -11.50 -0.05 -25.45
CA MET A 147 -11.04 0.52 -26.73
C MET A 147 -10.79 -0.57 -27.78
N VAL A 148 -10.55 -1.82 -27.32
CA VAL A 148 -10.20 -2.96 -28.17
C VAL A 148 -11.27 -4.05 -27.97
N PRO A 149 -12.34 -4.07 -28.81
CA PRO A 149 -13.48 -4.98 -28.66
C PRO A 149 -13.11 -6.46 -28.64
N GLU A 150 -11.97 -6.85 -29.22
CA GLU A 150 -11.46 -8.22 -29.28
C GLU A 150 -10.94 -8.71 -27.93
N VAL A 151 -10.55 -7.81 -27.02
CA VAL A 151 -10.02 -8.18 -25.71
C VAL A 151 -11.18 -8.45 -24.76
N SER A 152 -11.47 -9.73 -24.52
CA SER A 152 -12.41 -10.15 -23.48
C SER A 152 -11.67 -10.46 -22.18
N ILE A 153 -12.08 -9.81 -21.09
CA ILE A 153 -11.55 -10.08 -19.76
C ILE A 153 -12.48 -11.10 -19.09
N PRO A 154 -11.94 -12.18 -18.51
CA PRO A 154 -12.76 -13.17 -17.84
C PRO A 154 -13.50 -12.58 -16.63
N VAL A 155 -14.79 -12.90 -16.49
CA VAL A 155 -15.67 -12.43 -15.41
C VAL A 155 -15.11 -12.77 -14.03
N TRP A 156 -14.49 -13.95 -13.87
CA TRP A 156 -13.92 -14.36 -12.59
C TRP A 156 -12.77 -13.46 -12.12
N GLY A 157 -11.96 -12.95 -13.06
CA GLY A 157 -10.84 -12.06 -12.74
C GLY A 157 -11.30 -10.65 -12.42
N MET A 158 -12.34 -10.18 -13.10
CA MET A 158 -12.87 -8.82 -12.94
C MET A 158 -13.79 -8.67 -11.73
N PHE A 159 -14.64 -9.67 -11.45
CA PHE A 159 -15.68 -9.56 -10.42
C PHE A 159 -15.48 -10.52 -9.27
N TYR A 160 -15.24 -11.82 -9.51
CA TYR A 160 -15.24 -12.80 -8.42
C TYR A 160 -14.04 -12.64 -7.48
N ILE A 161 -12.83 -12.53 -8.03
CA ILE A 161 -11.62 -12.33 -7.21
C ILE A 161 -11.70 -11.01 -6.41
N PRO A 162 -12.01 -9.86 -7.01
CA PRO A 162 -12.00 -8.59 -6.28
C PRO A 162 -13.12 -8.52 -5.24
N THR A 163 -14.29 -9.08 -5.56
CA THR A 163 -15.41 -9.18 -4.61
C THR A 163 -15.03 -10.07 -3.43
N ALA A 164 -14.42 -11.24 -3.68
CA ALA A 164 -13.97 -12.12 -2.60
C ALA A 164 -12.94 -11.43 -1.68
N ILE A 165 -11.95 -10.74 -2.25
CA ILE A 165 -10.95 -9.98 -1.48
C ILE A 165 -11.62 -8.88 -0.65
N THR A 166 -12.55 -8.15 -1.26
CA THR A 166 -13.28 -7.07 -0.59
C THR A 166 -14.14 -7.59 0.55
N VAL A 167 -14.87 -8.69 0.33
CA VAL A 167 -15.69 -9.36 1.34
C VAL A 167 -14.81 -9.86 2.49
N MET A 168 -13.68 -10.50 2.20
CA MET A 168 -12.73 -10.94 3.24
C MET A 168 -12.22 -9.76 4.09
N ASN A 169 -11.97 -8.60 3.48
CA ASN A 169 -11.59 -7.38 4.20
C ASN A 169 -12.76 -6.77 4.98
N ALA A 170 -13.99 -6.87 4.48
CA ALA A 170 -15.20 -6.27 5.05
C ALA A 170 -15.81 -7.07 6.21
N ILE A 171 -15.76 -8.41 6.16
CA ILE A 171 -16.32 -9.29 7.20
C ILE A 171 -15.76 -8.95 8.59
N ARG A 172 -14.50 -8.50 8.67
CA ARG A 172 -13.86 -8.17 9.94
C ARG A 172 -14.37 -6.88 10.57
N ASN A 173 -14.97 -5.97 9.80
CA ASN A 173 -15.53 -4.72 10.30
C ASN A 173 -16.84 -4.38 9.56
N PRO A 174 -17.94 -5.10 9.86
CA PRO A 174 -19.20 -4.97 9.12
C PRO A 174 -19.81 -3.57 9.22
N TRP A 175 -19.55 -2.86 10.31
CA TRP A 175 -19.99 -1.48 10.53
C TRP A 175 -19.43 -0.51 9.49
N SER A 176 -18.28 -0.81 8.90
CA SER A 176 -17.60 0.04 7.91
C SER A 176 -17.94 -0.32 6.46
N ILE A 177 -18.91 -1.21 6.21
CA ILE A 177 -19.22 -1.70 4.85
C ILE A 177 -19.63 -0.58 3.89
N HIS A 178 -20.28 0.47 4.40
CA HIS A 178 -20.68 1.64 3.63
C HIS A 178 -19.48 2.43 3.06
N LEU A 179 -18.27 2.27 3.62
CA LEU A 179 -17.05 2.91 3.14
C LEU A 179 -16.33 2.09 2.06
N VAL A 180 -16.75 0.85 1.82
CA VAL A 180 -16.09 -0.07 0.88
C VAL A 180 -16.00 0.49 -0.55
N PRO A 181 -17.06 1.05 -1.15
CA PRO A 181 -16.96 1.59 -2.51
C PRO A 181 -15.93 2.73 -2.60
N ILE A 182 -15.92 3.62 -1.61
CA ILE A 182 -14.96 4.74 -1.52
C ILE A 182 -13.54 4.20 -1.34
N TRP A 183 -13.38 3.20 -0.48
CA TRP A 183 -12.09 2.56 -0.22
C TRP A 183 -11.53 1.88 -1.47
N ILE A 184 -12.35 1.17 -2.27
CA ILE A 184 -11.90 0.54 -3.53
C ILE A 184 -11.36 1.60 -4.50
N LEU A 185 -12.10 2.69 -4.71
CA LEU A 185 -11.68 3.78 -5.59
C LEU A 185 -10.36 4.41 -5.10
N PHE A 186 -10.26 4.65 -3.80
CA PHE A 186 -9.04 5.17 -3.17
C PHE A 186 -7.85 4.22 -3.32
N GLU A 187 -8.04 2.92 -3.09
CA GLU A 187 -6.99 1.91 -3.23
C GLU A 187 -6.51 1.79 -4.68
N ASN A 188 -7.41 1.95 -5.66
CA ASN A 188 -7.04 1.96 -7.06
C ASN A 188 -6.16 3.18 -7.40
N VAL A 189 -6.45 4.37 -6.87
CA VAL A 189 -5.54 5.52 -7.02
C VAL A 189 -4.20 5.26 -6.32
N MET A 190 -4.24 4.75 -5.09
CA MET A 190 -3.02 4.41 -4.33
C MET A 190 -2.21 3.28 -4.97
N SER A 191 -2.81 2.43 -5.78
CA SER A 191 -2.11 1.36 -6.49
C SER A 191 -1.08 1.92 -7.48
N MET A 192 -1.34 3.08 -8.10
CA MET A 192 -0.39 3.78 -8.95
C MET A 192 0.86 4.18 -8.18
N HIS A 193 0.65 4.78 -7.01
CA HIS A 193 1.73 5.21 -6.12
C HIS A 193 2.55 4.02 -5.60
N ARG A 194 1.87 2.93 -5.20
CA ARG A 194 2.52 1.69 -4.75
C ARG A 194 3.26 0.98 -5.89
N MET A 195 2.72 0.94 -7.11
CA MET A 195 3.42 0.40 -8.28
C MET A 195 4.72 1.18 -8.55
N ARG A 196 4.65 2.51 -8.60
CA ARG A 196 5.84 3.35 -8.82
C ARG A 196 6.88 3.14 -7.74
N ALA A 197 6.46 3.10 -6.47
CA ALA A 197 7.34 2.81 -5.34
C ALA A 197 8.00 1.42 -5.47
N ALA A 198 7.25 0.39 -5.84
CA ALA A 198 7.78 -0.97 -6.03
C ALA A 198 8.83 -1.02 -7.15
N LEU A 199 8.58 -0.34 -8.27
CA LEU A 199 9.52 -0.26 -9.39
C LEU A 199 10.78 0.53 -9.02
N THR A 200 10.64 1.67 -8.35
CA THR A 200 11.75 2.48 -7.80
C THR A 200 12.64 1.63 -6.90
N GLY A 201 12.05 0.91 -5.93
CA GLY A 201 12.77 0.03 -5.02
C GLY A 201 13.47 -1.14 -5.71
N LEU A 202 12.80 -1.78 -6.68
CA LEU A 202 13.36 -2.92 -7.41
C LEU A 202 14.51 -2.51 -8.35
N LEU A 203 14.38 -1.36 -9.01
CA LEU A 203 15.37 -0.85 -9.96
C LEU A 203 16.52 -0.09 -9.29
N GLU A 204 16.39 0.24 -8.01
CA GLU A 204 17.40 0.98 -7.24
C GLU A 204 17.68 2.38 -7.84
N THR A 205 16.61 3.13 -8.13
CA THR A 205 16.74 4.50 -8.65
C THR A 205 17.10 5.50 -7.54
N MET A 206 17.51 6.72 -7.90
CA MET A 206 18.03 7.73 -6.95
C MET A 206 17.09 8.07 -5.77
N TYR A 207 15.79 7.79 -5.87
CA TYR A 207 14.78 8.12 -4.86
C TYR A 207 14.56 7.02 -3.81
N VAL A 208 15.34 5.93 -3.84
CA VAL A 208 15.12 4.77 -2.96
C VAL A 208 15.43 5.05 -1.49
N ASP A 209 16.41 5.91 -1.23
CA ASP A 209 16.86 6.24 0.14
C ASP A 209 16.22 7.53 0.69
N GLU A 210 15.22 8.10 -0.02
CA GLU A 210 14.56 9.33 0.42
C GLU A 210 13.68 9.07 1.67
N TRP A 211 14.27 9.30 2.84
CA TRP A 211 13.57 9.21 4.11
C TRP A 211 12.89 10.53 4.47
N VAL A 212 11.72 10.77 3.88
CA VAL A 212 10.84 11.83 4.36
C VAL A 212 10.23 11.37 5.69
N VAL A 213 10.60 12.05 6.79
CA VAL A 213 10.05 11.78 8.12
C VAL A 213 8.57 12.17 8.11
N THR A 214 7.71 11.24 8.47
CA THR A 214 6.31 11.58 8.76
C THR A 214 6.29 12.27 10.12
N GLU A 215 5.91 13.53 10.13
CA GLU A 215 5.76 14.27 11.37
C GLU A 215 4.68 13.61 12.22
N LYS A 216 5.05 13.26 13.45
CA LYS A 216 4.15 12.69 14.46
C LYS A 216 3.80 13.82 15.41
N VAL A 217 2.52 14.14 15.48
CA VAL A 217 2.00 15.26 16.27
C VAL A 217 1.98 14.91 17.77
N GLY A 218 1.99 13.61 18.11
CA GLY A 218 2.12 13.14 19.48
C GLY A 218 0.97 13.57 20.41
N ASP A 219 1.22 13.55 21.72
CA ASP A 219 0.25 13.88 22.77
C ASP A 219 0.01 15.41 22.95
N HIS A 220 0.70 16.26 22.18
CA HIS A 220 0.59 17.73 22.27
C HIS A 220 -0.79 18.26 21.86
N VAL A 221 -1.68 17.41 21.36
CA VAL A 221 -3.06 17.75 20.93
C VAL A 221 -4.12 17.37 21.99
N LYS A 222 -3.73 16.88 23.18
CA LYS A 222 -4.67 16.49 24.25
C LYS A 222 -5.66 17.58 24.69
N GLY A 223 -5.42 18.86 24.36
CA GLY A 223 -6.31 19.99 24.68
C GLY A 223 -7.06 20.62 23.49
N LYS A 224 -6.84 20.17 22.25
CA LYS A 224 -7.49 20.72 21.05
C LYS A 224 -7.92 19.59 20.12
N LEU A 225 -8.91 18.81 20.56
CA LEU A 225 -9.62 17.85 19.71
C LEU A 225 -10.73 18.55 18.90
N GLU A 226 -10.57 19.84 18.61
CA GLU A 226 -11.27 20.49 17.52
C GLU A 226 -10.53 20.11 16.26
N VAL A 227 -11.09 19.19 15.46
CA VAL A 227 -10.69 19.04 14.06
C VAL A 227 -10.84 20.44 13.46
N PRO A 228 -9.76 21.14 13.06
CA PRO A 228 -9.90 22.50 12.58
C PRO A 228 -10.89 22.48 11.42
N LEU A 229 -11.95 23.30 11.51
CA LEU A 229 -12.79 23.59 10.36
C LEU A 229 -11.86 24.00 9.22
N LEU A 230 -12.03 23.34 8.07
CA LEU A 230 -11.22 23.41 6.86
C LEU A 230 -10.49 24.76 6.74
N THR A 231 -9.22 24.80 7.12
CA THR A 231 -8.44 26.05 7.04
C THR A 231 -8.08 26.29 5.58
N PRO A 232 -8.36 27.48 5.02
CA PRO A 232 -8.02 27.79 3.64
C PRO A 232 -6.50 27.79 3.46
N VAL A 233 -6.03 27.11 2.42
CA VAL A 233 -4.61 26.93 2.11
C VAL A 233 -4.06 28.19 1.41
N LYS A 234 -2.80 28.54 1.66
CA LYS A 234 -2.14 29.65 0.96
C LYS A 234 -1.99 29.32 -0.55
N PRO A 235 -2.07 30.30 -1.46
CA PRO A 235 -2.01 30.04 -2.91
C PRO A 235 -0.76 29.28 -3.37
N THR A 236 0.39 29.52 -2.72
CA THR A 236 1.67 28.85 -3.03
C THR A 236 1.68 27.36 -2.66
N GLU A 237 0.97 26.97 -1.60
CA GLU A 237 0.84 25.57 -1.16
C GLU A 237 -0.23 24.81 -1.98
N CYS A 238 -1.06 25.53 -2.73
CA CYS A 238 -2.10 24.96 -3.59
C CYS A 238 -1.49 24.25 -4.81
N VAL A 239 -0.42 24.83 -5.39
CA VAL A 239 0.30 24.24 -6.54
C VAL A 239 1.05 22.97 -6.11
N GLU A 240 1.64 22.94 -4.90
CA GLU A 240 2.28 21.74 -4.35
C GLU A 240 1.31 20.59 -4.06
N ARG A 241 0.01 20.87 -4.04
CA ARG A 241 -1.06 19.89 -3.81
C ARG A 241 -1.56 19.22 -5.09
N ILE A 242 -1.12 19.71 -6.26
CA ILE A 242 -1.50 19.14 -7.56
C ILE A 242 -0.55 18.01 -7.92
N TYR A 243 -1.13 16.82 -8.10
CA TYR A 243 -0.42 15.62 -8.53
C TYR A 243 -0.69 15.36 -10.01
N VAL A 244 0.17 15.93 -10.86
CA VAL A 244 0.09 15.83 -12.34
C VAL A 244 -0.05 14.39 -12.84
N PRO A 245 0.67 13.37 -12.33
CA PRO A 245 0.54 12.02 -12.86
C PRO A 245 -0.85 11.41 -12.69
N GLU A 246 -1.50 11.69 -11.57
CA GLU A 246 -2.85 11.24 -11.26
C GLU A 246 -3.86 11.92 -12.19
N LEU A 247 -3.64 13.20 -12.53
CA LEU A 247 -4.45 13.91 -13.52
C LEU A 247 -4.28 13.34 -14.93
N LEU A 248 -3.07 12.92 -15.31
CA LEU A 248 -2.84 12.25 -16.61
C LEU A 248 -3.59 10.92 -16.70
N VAL A 249 -3.56 10.12 -15.62
CA VAL A 249 -4.35 8.87 -15.55
C VAL A 249 -5.83 9.18 -15.54
N ALA A 250 -6.27 10.21 -14.82
CA ALA A 250 -7.67 10.64 -14.83
C ALA A 250 -8.14 10.99 -16.25
N PHE A 251 -7.37 11.78 -16.99
CA PHE A 251 -7.67 12.15 -18.36
C PHE A 251 -7.76 10.93 -19.28
N TYR A 252 -6.79 10.02 -19.18
CA TYR A 252 -6.82 8.74 -19.91
C TYR A 252 -8.10 7.94 -19.61
N LEU A 253 -8.47 7.80 -18.34
CA LEU A 253 -9.68 7.08 -17.93
C LEU A 253 -10.95 7.75 -18.43
N LEU A 254 -11.01 9.10 -18.44
CA LEU A 254 -12.15 9.85 -18.98
C LEU A 254 -12.32 9.61 -20.48
N LEU A 255 -11.22 9.56 -21.24
CA LEU A 255 -11.26 9.23 -22.67
C LEU A 255 -11.81 7.82 -22.88
N CYS A 256 -11.31 6.84 -22.14
CA CYS A 256 -11.80 5.46 -22.23
C CYS A 256 -13.28 5.34 -21.83
N ALA A 257 -13.70 6.01 -20.76
CA ALA A 257 -15.09 5.99 -20.31
C ALA A 257 -16.03 6.64 -21.32
N SER A 258 -15.64 7.79 -21.89
CA SER A 258 -16.43 8.51 -22.90
C SER A 258 -16.58 7.68 -24.17
N TYR A 259 -15.52 6.98 -24.59
CA TYR A 259 -15.60 6.08 -25.72
C TYR A 259 -16.52 4.88 -25.45
N ASP A 260 -16.50 4.26 -24.25
CA ASP A 260 -17.44 3.18 -23.90
C ASP A 260 -18.90 3.64 -23.94
N VAL A 261 -19.18 4.89 -23.57
CA VAL A 261 -20.55 5.43 -23.62
C VAL A 261 -21.06 5.53 -25.06
N VAL A 262 -20.20 5.94 -25.99
CA VAL A 262 -20.60 6.21 -27.38
C VAL A 262 -20.58 4.93 -28.23
N LEU A 263 -19.60 4.06 -28.02
CA LEU A 263 -19.30 2.92 -28.91
C LEU A 263 -19.29 1.57 -28.19
N GLY A 264 -19.34 1.57 -26.86
CA GLY A 264 -19.16 0.37 -26.05
C GLY A 264 -20.43 -0.47 -25.91
N THR A 265 -20.23 -1.78 -25.87
CA THR A 265 -21.32 -2.78 -25.71
C THR A 265 -21.37 -3.39 -24.30
N ARG A 266 -20.33 -3.19 -23.48
CA ARG A 266 -20.14 -3.88 -22.18
C ARG A 266 -20.48 -3.02 -20.96
N HIS A 267 -20.81 -1.74 -21.16
CA HIS A 267 -21.25 -0.79 -20.13
C HIS A 267 -20.29 -0.70 -18.92
N TYR A 268 -18.98 -0.75 -19.14
CA TYR A 268 -17.96 -0.57 -18.10
C TYR A 268 -17.74 0.91 -17.74
N TYR A 269 -18.31 1.84 -18.51
CA TYR A 269 -18.17 3.28 -18.35
C TYR A 269 -18.44 3.75 -16.92
N LEU A 270 -19.44 3.18 -16.22
CA LEU A 270 -19.79 3.62 -14.88
C LEU A 270 -18.63 3.42 -13.90
N TYR A 271 -17.99 2.26 -13.93
CA TYR A 271 -16.80 1.99 -13.12
C TYR A 271 -15.64 2.90 -13.52
N ILE A 272 -15.38 3.05 -14.83
CA ILE A 272 -14.25 3.84 -15.33
C ILE A 272 -14.43 5.33 -15.01
N PHE A 273 -15.65 5.88 -15.09
CA PHE A 273 -15.95 7.25 -14.68
C PHE A 273 -15.75 7.47 -13.18
N LEU A 274 -16.24 6.56 -12.34
CA LEU A 274 -16.02 6.64 -10.89
C LEU A 274 -14.52 6.61 -10.57
N GLN A 275 -13.77 5.76 -11.28
CA GLN A 275 -12.32 5.69 -11.13
C GLN A 275 -11.63 6.97 -11.59
N ALA A 276 -12.01 7.51 -12.75
CA ALA A 276 -11.48 8.77 -13.28
C ALA A 276 -11.74 9.93 -12.31
N PHE A 277 -12.95 10.02 -11.76
CA PHE A 277 -13.31 11.03 -10.77
C PHE A 277 -12.47 10.90 -9.49
N ALA A 278 -12.24 9.68 -9.00
CA ALA A 278 -11.36 9.47 -7.87
C ALA A 278 -9.92 9.96 -8.13
N PHE A 279 -9.37 9.68 -9.32
CA PHE A 279 -8.06 10.21 -9.73
C PHE A 279 -8.05 11.74 -9.86
N LEU A 280 -9.12 12.38 -10.34
CA LEU A 280 -9.23 13.84 -10.35
C LEU A 280 -9.25 14.42 -8.93
N VAL A 281 -10.08 13.86 -8.05
CA VAL A 281 -10.24 14.35 -6.67
C VAL A 281 -8.91 14.27 -5.92
N LEU A 282 -8.22 13.14 -6.02
CA LEU A 282 -6.91 12.97 -5.41
C LEU A 282 -5.83 13.79 -6.13
N GLY A 283 -5.90 13.90 -7.46
CA GLY A 283 -4.96 14.64 -8.30
C GLY A 283 -4.96 16.14 -8.05
N PHE A 284 -6.12 16.74 -7.77
CA PHE A 284 -6.21 18.15 -7.34
C PHE A 284 -5.96 18.34 -5.84
N GLY A 285 -5.74 17.26 -5.08
CA GLY A 285 -5.49 17.36 -3.65
C GLY A 285 -6.71 17.74 -2.81
N PHE A 286 -7.93 17.46 -3.30
CA PHE A 286 -9.19 17.69 -2.55
C PHE A 286 -9.39 16.73 -1.36
N VAL A 287 -8.38 15.93 -1.02
CA VAL A 287 -8.39 14.99 0.11
C VAL A 287 -7.59 15.56 1.29
N GLY A 288 -8.17 15.51 2.49
CA GLY A 288 -7.52 15.93 3.74
C GLY A 288 -8.37 16.90 4.57
N THR A 289 -7.74 17.56 5.54
CA THR A 289 -8.38 18.45 6.52
C THR A 289 -8.44 19.92 6.09
N ALA A 290 -7.98 20.25 4.88
CA ALA A 290 -7.94 21.62 4.37
C ALA A 290 -8.68 21.74 3.03
N THR A 291 -9.52 22.77 2.89
CA THR A 291 -10.28 23.08 1.67
C THR A 291 -9.38 23.41 0.49
N PRO A 292 -9.83 23.17 -0.74
CA PRO A 292 -9.19 23.76 -1.90
C PRO A 292 -9.26 25.29 -1.87
N CYS A 293 -8.32 25.90 -2.58
CA CYS A 293 -8.20 27.34 -2.74
C CYS A 293 -9.58 28.02 -2.86
N SER A 294 -9.88 28.91 -1.92
CA SER A 294 -10.83 29.99 -2.19
C SER A 294 -10.15 30.86 -3.23
N CYS A 295 -10.67 30.93 -4.46
CA CYS A 295 -10.27 32.02 -5.34
C CYS A 295 -10.64 33.34 -4.64
N PRO A 296 -9.74 34.34 -4.60
CA PRO A 296 -10.11 35.69 -4.18
C PRO A 296 -11.19 36.27 -5.11
#